data_AF-A0A9X2EG03-F1
#
_entry.id   AF-A0A9X2EG03-F1
#
_cell.length_a   1.000
_cell.length_b   1.000
_cell.length_c   1.000
_cell.angle_alpha   90.00
_cell.angle_beta   90.00
_cell.angle_gamma   90.00
#
_symmetry.space_group_name_H-M   'P 1'
#
loop_
_entity.id
_entity.type
_entity.pdbx_description
1 polymer ?
#
loop_
_entity_poly.entity_id
_entity_poly.type
_entity_poly.pdbx_seq_one_letter_code
_entity_poly.pdbx_strand_id
1 'polypeptide(L)'
;MKKLILMAGAATLAACSPAAEEEAAPAEEPVEEAAMEAEGPGMVGTYTMTAEDGSAFGTATHNADGTYVWNDADGSTGTGTWENVDGALCVNGDEAEGEEDSGVTCWTPGETGEDGRTAWTSDAEEPQTAYSTFEAA
;
A
#
# COMPACT_ATOMS: atom_id res chain seq x y z
N MET A 1 45.96 -51.84 11.04
CA MET A 1 46.81 -52.98 10.57
C MET A 1 46.83 -52.94 9.05
N LYS A 2 48.01 -53.02 8.38
CA LYS A 2 48.19 -53.01 6.90
C LYS A 2 47.73 -51.67 6.23
N LYS A 3 48.53 -50.94 5.42
CA LYS A 3 49.18 -51.25 4.12
C LYS A 3 48.13 -51.32 2.98
N LEU A 4 48.19 -50.60 1.84
CA LEU A 4 49.24 -49.79 1.15
C LEU A 4 48.64 -48.52 0.42
N ILE A 5 49.41 -47.54 -0.10
CA ILE A 5 49.73 -47.23 -1.56
C ILE A 5 48.50 -47.06 -2.47
N LEU A 6 48.30 -46.03 -3.32
CA LEU A 6 48.99 -44.75 -3.65
C LEU A 6 47.86 -43.71 -4.03
N MET A 7 47.92 -42.64 -4.86
CA MET A 7 48.91 -42.07 -5.79
C MET A 7 48.84 -40.52 -5.82
N ALA A 8 49.39 -39.87 -6.88
CA ALA A 8 49.52 -38.43 -7.05
C ALA A 8 48.72 -37.91 -8.27
N GLY A 9 48.40 -36.61 -8.30
CA GLY A 9 47.83 -35.94 -9.47
C GLY A 9 47.62 -34.42 -9.26
N ALA A 10 48.25 -33.61 -10.13
CA ALA A 10 48.03 -32.17 -10.37
C ALA A 10 47.75 -31.22 -9.18
N ALA A 11 48.69 -30.30 -8.91
CA ALA A 11 48.42 -29.10 -8.12
C ALA A 11 47.93 -27.95 -9.03
N THR A 12 46.82 -27.30 -8.67
CA THR A 12 46.45 -25.96 -9.15
C THR A 12 45.92 -25.14 -7.97
N LEU A 13 46.61 -24.06 -7.63
CA LEU A 13 46.24 -23.12 -6.56
C LEU A 13 45.87 -21.77 -7.19
N ALA A 14 44.60 -21.67 -7.62
CA ALA A 14 43.90 -20.43 -7.96
C ALA A 14 42.40 -20.69 -7.73
N ALA A 15 41.78 -20.32 -6.61
CA ALA A 15 41.57 -18.95 -6.12
C ALA A 15 40.60 -18.12 -6.99
N CYS A 16 39.36 -18.60 -7.15
CA CYS A 16 38.17 -17.74 -7.13
C CYS A 16 36.86 -18.54 -6.90
N SER A 17 35.92 -17.89 -6.22
CA SER A 17 34.51 -18.24 -5.99
C SER A 17 33.85 -17.00 -5.37
N PRO A 18 32.53 -16.70 -5.51
CA PRO A 18 31.48 -17.44 -6.22
C PRO A 18 30.77 -16.61 -7.32
N ALA A 19 29.94 -17.29 -8.13
CA ALA A 19 28.66 -16.85 -8.71
C ALA A 19 28.03 -18.12 -9.34
N ALA A 20 26.86 -18.65 -8.97
CA ALA A 20 25.54 -18.02 -8.80
C ALA A 20 25.03 -17.49 -10.13
N GLU A 21 24.24 -18.30 -10.84
CA GLU A 21 23.63 -17.96 -12.13
C GLU A 21 22.58 -16.86 -11.99
N GLU A 22 22.52 -15.97 -12.98
CA GLU A 22 21.51 -14.93 -13.11
C GLU A 22 20.17 -15.52 -13.52
N GLU A 23 19.31 -15.84 -12.55
CA GLU A 23 17.87 -15.92 -12.81
C GLU A 23 17.30 -14.50 -12.75
N ALA A 24 17.36 -13.81 -13.89
CA ALA A 24 16.88 -12.45 -14.02
C ALA A 24 15.36 -12.40 -13.84
N ALA A 25 14.92 -11.86 -12.70
CA ALA A 25 13.52 -11.46 -12.52
C ALA A 25 13.10 -10.52 -13.66
N PRO A 26 11.84 -10.59 -14.14
CA PRO A 26 11.33 -9.61 -15.08
C PRO A 26 11.46 -8.23 -14.43
N ALA A 27 12.22 -7.34 -15.05
CA ALA A 27 12.16 -5.93 -14.69
C ALA A 27 10.78 -5.43 -15.10
N GLU A 28 9.95 -5.08 -14.13
CA GLU A 28 8.73 -4.34 -14.40
C GLU A 28 9.15 -3.02 -15.03
N GLU A 29 8.70 -2.79 -16.27
CA GLU A 29 8.93 -1.53 -16.95
C GLU A 29 8.27 -0.42 -16.12
N PRO A 30 8.91 0.76 -15.95
CA PRO A 30 8.25 1.87 -15.27
C PRO A 30 7.02 2.22 -16.09
N VAL A 31 5.83 1.86 -15.57
CA VAL A 31 4.55 2.25 -16.15
C VAL A 31 4.59 3.76 -16.29
N GLU A 32 4.57 4.25 -17.53
CA GLU A 32 4.63 5.68 -17.80
C GLU A 32 3.43 6.30 -17.09
N GLU A 33 3.72 7.12 -16.06
CA GLU A 33 2.74 7.64 -15.13
C GLU A 33 1.88 8.69 -15.84
N ALA A 34 0.95 8.17 -16.64
CA ALA A 34 -0.21 8.86 -17.14
C ALA A 34 -1.07 9.21 -15.93
N ALA A 35 -0.66 10.26 -15.23
CA ALA A 35 -1.47 10.94 -14.24
C ALA A 35 -2.79 11.29 -14.91
N MET A 36 -3.80 10.45 -14.66
CA MET A 36 -5.17 10.88 -14.83
C MET A 36 -5.30 12.12 -13.95
N GLU A 37 -5.67 13.25 -14.54
CA GLU A 37 -5.99 14.45 -13.78
C GLU A 37 -7.24 14.12 -12.97
N ALA A 38 -7.03 13.60 -11.75
CA ALA A 38 -8.07 13.35 -10.79
C ALA A 38 -8.74 14.70 -10.51
N GLU A 39 -10.03 14.82 -10.87
CA GLU A 39 -10.76 16.08 -10.84
C GLU A 39 -11.18 16.46 -9.39
N GLY A 40 -10.17 16.61 -8.53
CA GLY A 40 -10.27 16.92 -7.11
C GLY A 40 -8.87 16.93 -6.48
N PRO A 41 -8.51 17.94 -5.67
CA PRO A 41 -7.17 18.06 -5.11
C PRO A 41 -6.90 16.98 -4.06
N GLY A 42 -6.09 15.99 -4.41
CA GLY A 42 -5.51 15.04 -3.47
C GLY A 42 -6.47 13.95 -2.97
N MET A 43 -7.07 13.19 -3.89
CA MET A 43 -7.63 11.85 -3.58
C MET A 43 -6.61 10.73 -3.77
N VAL A 44 -5.82 10.77 -4.86
CA VAL A 44 -4.77 9.78 -5.16
C VAL A 44 -3.54 10.01 -4.28
N GLY A 45 -2.98 8.92 -3.75
CA GLY A 45 -1.77 8.92 -2.91
C GLY A 45 -1.90 8.09 -1.64
N THR A 46 -0.93 8.21 -0.74
CA THR A 46 -0.92 7.52 0.56
C THR A 46 -1.24 8.49 1.70
N TYR A 47 -2.05 8.04 2.65
CA TYR A 47 -2.56 8.82 3.76
C TYR A 47 -2.41 8.05 5.07
N THR A 48 -1.69 8.59 6.05
CA THR A 48 -1.78 8.13 7.43
C THR A 48 -3.11 8.59 8.02
N MET A 49 -3.83 7.64 8.64
CA MET A 49 -5.20 7.81 9.12
C MET A 49 -5.23 7.81 10.64
N THR A 50 -5.82 8.88 11.21
CA THR A 50 -5.78 9.19 12.64
C THR A 50 -7.16 9.49 13.21
N ALA A 51 -7.38 9.11 14.47
CA ALA A 51 -8.54 9.51 15.25
C ALA A 51 -8.40 10.96 15.76
N GLU A 52 -9.45 11.50 16.38
CA GLU A 52 -9.48 12.89 16.90
C GLU A 52 -8.30 13.19 17.85
N ASP A 53 -7.97 12.23 18.73
CA ASP A 53 -6.86 12.30 19.69
C ASP A 53 -5.46 12.28 19.06
N GLY A 54 -5.36 12.05 17.74
CA GLY A 54 -4.12 11.92 16.99
C GLY A 54 -3.54 10.50 16.96
N SER A 55 -4.21 9.51 17.54
CA SER A 55 -3.80 8.10 17.44
C SER A 55 -3.97 7.61 16.01
N ALA A 56 -2.88 7.16 15.38
CA ALA A 56 -2.92 6.52 14.07
C ALA A 56 -3.51 5.12 14.17
N PHE A 57 -4.42 4.77 13.26
CA PHE A 57 -5.10 3.46 13.23
C PHE A 57 -4.87 2.67 11.93
N GLY A 58 -4.40 3.31 10.86
CA GLY A 58 -3.97 2.64 9.63
C GLY A 58 -3.41 3.60 8.58
N THR A 59 -3.12 3.09 7.39
CA THR A 59 -2.81 3.89 6.20
C THR A 59 -3.70 3.47 5.02
N ALA A 60 -4.20 4.47 4.28
CA ALA A 60 -4.92 4.26 3.03
C ALA A 60 -4.04 4.67 1.85
N THR A 61 -3.94 3.83 0.83
CA THR A 61 -3.33 4.17 -0.47
C THR A 61 -4.40 4.11 -1.55
N HIS A 62 -4.75 5.27 -2.11
CA HIS A 62 -5.70 5.39 -3.21
C HIS A 62 -4.94 5.47 -4.54
N ASN A 63 -5.15 4.48 -5.40
CA ASN A 63 -4.48 4.38 -6.70
C ASN A 63 -5.25 5.14 -7.78
N ALA A 64 -4.55 5.62 -8.81
CA ALA A 64 -5.14 6.39 -9.91
C ALA A 64 -6.05 5.56 -10.86
N ASP A 65 -6.13 4.24 -10.67
CA ASP A 65 -7.03 3.34 -11.41
C ASP A 65 -8.40 3.15 -10.75
N GLY A 66 -8.65 3.80 -9.60
CA GLY A 66 -9.87 3.64 -8.81
C GLY A 66 -9.84 2.48 -7.81
N THR A 67 -8.70 1.83 -7.60
CA THR A 67 -8.51 0.86 -6.50
C THR A 67 -7.91 1.53 -5.25
N TYR A 68 -8.14 0.96 -4.07
CA TYR A 68 -7.42 1.34 -2.86
C TYR A 68 -6.90 0.13 -2.08
N VAL A 69 -5.86 0.38 -1.27
CA VAL A 69 -5.31 -0.57 -0.30
C VAL A 69 -5.37 0.07 1.08
N TRP A 70 -5.93 -0.65 2.04
CA TRP A 70 -5.92 -0.31 3.45
C TRP A 70 -4.90 -1.16 4.20
N ASN A 71 -4.16 -0.57 5.14
CA ASN A 71 -3.25 -1.27 6.04
C ASN A 71 -3.58 -0.87 7.48
N ASP A 72 -4.04 -1.81 8.29
CA ASP A 72 -4.33 -1.58 9.72
C ASP A 72 -3.04 -1.48 10.55
N ALA A 73 -3.12 -0.77 11.67
CA ALA A 73 -2.02 -0.66 12.63
C ALA A 73 -1.60 -2.01 13.28
N ASP A 74 -2.37 -3.09 13.11
CA ASP A 74 -2.00 -4.45 13.53
C ASP A 74 -1.31 -5.29 12.44
N GLY A 75 -1.24 -4.77 11.20
CA GLY A 75 -0.64 -5.43 10.04
C GLY A 75 -1.64 -6.20 9.16
N SER A 76 -2.94 -6.12 9.43
CA SER A 76 -4.00 -6.56 8.51
C SER A 76 -4.07 -5.66 7.28
N THR A 77 -4.55 -6.18 6.15
CA THR A 77 -4.67 -5.42 4.90
C THR A 77 -6.01 -5.68 4.21
N GLY A 78 -6.70 -4.61 3.84
CA GLY A 78 -7.91 -4.66 3.00
C GLY A 78 -7.66 -4.06 1.62
N THR A 79 -8.55 -4.38 0.67
CA THR A 79 -8.60 -3.74 -0.66
C THR A 79 -10.01 -3.26 -0.95
N GLY A 80 -10.16 -2.50 -2.03
CA GLY A 80 -11.47 -2.14 -2.57
C GLY A 80 -11.35 -1.19 -3.75
N THR A 81 -12.49 -0.58 -4.09
CA THR A 81 -12.57 0.48 -5.09
C THR A 81 -12.98 1.81 -4.47
N TRP A 82 -12.61 2.91 -5.12
CA TRP A 82 -12.99 4.26 -4.72
C TRP A 82 -13.33 5.11 -5.95
N GLU A 83 -14.24 6.06 -5.76
CA GLU A 83 -14.57 7.09 -6.75
C GLU A 83 -14.71 8.47 -6.07
N ASN A 84 -14.51 9.54 -6.84
CA ASN A 84 -14.82 10.90 -6.40
C ASN A 84 -16.23 11.26 -6.87
N VAL A 85 -17.15 11.50 -5.94
CA VAL A 85 -18.54 11.89 -6.23
C VAL A 85 -18.79 13.27 -5.62
N ASP A 86 -18.96 14.27 -6.48
CA ASP A 86 -19.18 15.69 -6.10
C ASP A 86 -18.15 16.25 -5.08
N GLY A 87 -16.93 15.70 -5.06
CA GLY A 87 -15.85 16.06 -4.13
C GLY A 87 -15.71 15.17 -2.90
N ALA A 88 -16.64 14.24 -2.65
CA ALA A 88 -16.52 13.22 -1.61
C ALA A 88 -15.75 11.98 -2.11
N LEU A 89 -15.06 11.30 -1.19
CA LEU A 89 -14.37 10.03 -1.40
C LEU A 89 -15.35 8.89 -1.10
N CYS A 90 -15.93 8.29 -2.12
CA CYS A 90 -16.83 7.16 -1.99
C CYS A 90 -16.04 5.86 -2.13
N VAL A 91 -15.94 5.09 -1.04
CA VAL A 91 -15.23 3.79 -1.00
C VAL A 91 -16.22 2.63 -0.97
N ASN A 92 -15.85 1.54 -1.64
CA ASN A 92 -16.51 0.24 -1.58
C ASN A 92 -15.41 -0.81 -1.35
N GLY A 93 -15.35 -1.37 -0.14
CA GLY A 93 -14.35 -2.35 0.24
C GLY A 93 -14.66 -3.74 -0.32
N ASP A 94 -13.63 -4.49 -0.69
CA ASP A 94 -13.77 -5.91 -0.98
C ASP A 94 -14.24 -6.64 0.30
N GLU A 95 -15.33 -7.40 0.20
CA GLU A 95 -15.83 -8.23 1.29
C GLU A 95 -14.76 -9.29 1.68
N ALA A 96 -14.42 -9.37 2.98
CA ALA A 96 -13.77 -10.57 3.48
C ALA A 96 -14.77 -11.75 3.39
N GLU A 97 -14.33 -12.91 2.89
CA GLU A 97 -15.24 -14.01 2.51
C GLU A 97 -16.15 -14.48 3.67
N GLY A 98 -17.39 -13.99 3.69
CA GLY A 98 -18.42 -14.35 4.67
C GLY A 98 -19.09 -13.18 5.40
N GLU A 99 -18.69 -11.94 5.15
CA GLU A 99 -19.37 -10.73 5.65
C GLU A 99 -20.49 -10.27 4.68
N GLU A 100 -21.31 -9.28 5.08
CA GLU A 100 -22.40 -8.73 4.26
C GLU A 100 -21.96 -7.40 3.63
N ASP A 101 -22.21 -7.20 2.32
CA ASP A 101 -21.95 -5.97 1.55
C ASP A 101 -22.11 -4.70 2.40
N SER A 102 -20.97 -4.07 2.70
CA SER A 102 -20.88 -2.89 3.57
C SER A 102 -21.36 -1.59 2.90
N GLY A 103 -21.83 -1.68 1.65
CA GLY A 103 -22.27 -0.57 0.83
C GLY A 103 -21.13 0.23 0.22
N VAL A 104 -21.51 1.34 -0.42
CA VAL A 104 -20.61 2.45 -0.72
C VAL A 104 -20.71 3.41 0.47
N THR A 105 -19.59 3.79 1.07
CA THR A 105 -19.53 4.83 2.11
C THR A 105 -18.82 6.06 1.57
N CYS A 106 -19.48 7.21 1.60
CA CYS A 106 -18.97 8.46 1.04
C CYS A 106 -18.46 9.41 2.13
N TRP A 107 -17.17 9.72 2.07
CA TRP A 107 -16.47 10.59 3.02
C TRP A 107 -16.29 11.98 2.43
N THR A 108 -16.94 12.98 3.04
CA THR A 108 -16.81 14.39 2.65
C THR A 108 -15.58 15.02 3.33
N PRO A 109 -14.64 15.63 2.59
CA PRO A 109 -13.51 16.34 3.18
C PRO A 109 -13.93 17.68 3.79
N GLY A 110 -13.39 17.99 4.97
CA GLY A 110 -13.43 19.31 5.61
C GLY A 110 -12.20 20.16 5.28
N GLU A 111 -12.01 21.24 6.03
CA GLU A 111 -10.78 22.05 5.95
C GLU A 111 -9.57 21.31 6.58
N THR A 112 -8.39 21.48 6.00
CA THR A 112 -7.12 21.02 6.61
C THR A 112 -6.73 21.94 7.76
N GLY A 113 -6.46 21.37 8.93
CA GLY A 113 -6.06 22.11 10.14
C GLY A 113 -4.63 22.67 10.07
N GLU A 114 -4.30 23.56 11.02
CA GLU A 114 -2.92 24.09 11.20
C GLU A 114 -1.89 22.99 11.55
N ASP A 115 -2.36 21.80 11.94
CA ASP A 115 -1.56 20.60 12.18
C ASP A 115 -1.33 19.73 10.92
N GLY A 116 -1.91 20.12 9.78
CA GLY A 116 -1.82 19.38 8.51
C GLY A 116 -2.80 18.22 8.37
N ARG A 117 -3.73 18.01 9.33
CA ARG A 117 -4.77 16.98 9.22
C ARG A 117 -6.00 17.52 8.49
N THR A 118 -6.46 16.83 7.46
CA THR A 118 -7.79 17.03 6.86
C THR A 118 -8.80 16.14 7.57
N ALA A 119 -9.90 16.72 8.05
CA ALA A 119 -11.02 15.96 8.59
C ALA A 119 -11.88 15.37 7.46
N TRP A 120 -12.44 14.17 7.67
CA TRP A 120 -13.32 13.48 6.74
C TRP A 120 -14.55 12.98 7.49
N THR A 121 -15.75 13.26 6.99
CA THR A 121 -17.02 12.85 7.61
C THR A 121 -17.80 11.92 6.70
N SER A 122 -18.20 10.74 7.19
CA SER A 122 -19.01 9.77 6.42
C SER A 122 -20.49 10.15 6.34
N ASP A 123 -21.17 9.61 5.32
CA ASP A 123 -22.61 9.79 5.06
C ASP A 123 -23.53 8.76 5.75
N ALA A 124 -22.95 7.88 6.59
CA ALA A 124 -23.67 6.85 7.34
C ALA A 124 -24.73 7.41 8.31
N GLU A 125 -25.71 6.58 8.71
CA GLU A 125 -26.81 6.97 9.62
C GLU A 125 -26.32 7.55 10.96
N GLU A 126 -25.19 7.04 11.47
CA GLU A 126 -24.40 7.66 12.53
C GLU A 126 -23.06 8.13 11.93
N PRO A 127 -22.93 9.41 11.52
CA PRO A 127 -21.77 9.88 10.77
C PRO A 127 -20.50 9.87 11.62
N GLN A 128 -19.44 9.28 11.09
CA GLN A 128 -18.14 9.17 11.73
C GLN A 128 -17.20 10.27 11.24
N THR A 129 -16.16 10.60 12.01
CA THR A 129 -15.11 11.54 11.57
C THR A 129 -13.73 10.92 11.75
N ALA A 130 -12.96 10.89 10.66
CA ALA A 130 -11.56 10.46 10.61
C ALA A 130 -10.67 11.63 10.16
N TYR A 131 -9.36 11.54 10.39
CA TYR A 131 -8.40 12.58 10.03
C TYR A 131 -7.22 12.03 9.23
N SER A 132 -6.93 12.62 8.06
CA SER A 132 -5.83 12.20 7.19
C SER A 132 -4.66 13.19 7.21
N THR A 133 -3.43 12.68 7.23
CA THR A 133 -2.25 13.39 6.72
C THR A 133 -1.77 12.73 5.43
N PHE A 134 -1.65 13.50 4.35
CA PHE A 134 -1.02 13.04 3.11
C PHE A 134 0.47 12.76 3.33
N GLU A 135 0.93 11.59 2.93
CA GLU A 135 2.34 11.20 2.96
C GLU A 135 2.95 11.39 1.57
N ALA A 136 3.92 12.30 1.46
CA ALA A 136 4.62 12.54 0.21
C ALA A 136 5.59 11.39 -0.10
N ALA A 137 5.49 10.85 -1.31
CA ALA A 137 6.40 9.85 -1.89
C ALA A 137 7.77 10.46 -2.27
#